data_AF-A0A7C4LQJ0-F1
#
_entry.id   AF-A0A7C4LQJ0-F1
#
_cell.length_a   1.000
_cell.length_b   1.000
_cell.length_c   1.000
_cell.angle_alpha   90.00
_cell.angle_beta   90.00
_cell.angle_gamma   90.00
#
_symmetry.space_group_name_H-M   'P 1'
#
loop_
_entity.id
_entity.type
_entity.pdbx_description
1 polymer ?
#
loop_
_entity_poly.entity_id
_entity_poly.type
_entity_poly.pdbx_seq_one_letter_code
_entity_poly.pdbx_strand_id
1 'polypeptide(L)'
;MIRSIRAGPIRASGGTGFYLGVGPGEVSAERAPRKGVSVAGVLDGARPWQILDPLGRIMLVEVWFELKDGCSMCLPRITQPEPAQWALLAQLGWNLPQQPPPRVYAKDLMTENSDAAKTKG
;
A
#
# COMPACT_ATOMS: atom_id res chain seq x y z
N MET A 1 -5.28 12.53 -17.03
CA MET A 1 -6.55 11.82 -16.71
C MET A 1 -6.17 10.44 -16.17
N ILE A 2 -6.71 10.01 -15.03
CA ILE A 2 -6.46 8.67 -14.46
C ILE A 2 -7.14 7.65 -15.38
N ARG A 3 -6.41 6.62 -15.83
CA ARG A 3 -6.97 5.61 -16.74
C ARG A 3 -7.52 4.38 -16.02
N SER A 4 -6.86 3.94 -14.94
CA SER A 4 -7.26 2.76 -14.21
C SER A 4 -6.70 2.75 -12.78
N ILE A 5 -7.42 2.09 -11.88
CA ILE A 5 -7.04 1.83 -10.50
C ILE A 5 -7.14 0.31 -10.30
N ARG A 6 -6.03 -0.37 -9.98
CA ARG A 6 -6.03 -1.79 -9.61
C ARG A 6 -5.65 -1.93 -8.15
N ALA A 7 -6.35 -2.78 -7.39
CA ALA A 7 -6.07 -3.00 -5.98
C ALA A 7 -5.66 -4.46 -5.73
N GLY A 8 -4.61 -4.68 -4.95
CA GLY A 8 -4.09 -6.00 -4.59
C GLY A 8 -3.71 -6.12 -3.12
N PRO A 9 -3.58 -7.35 -2.59
CA PRO A 9 -3.23 -7.59 -1.19
C PRO A 9 -1.77 -7.17 -0.89
N ILE A 10 -1.53 -6.66 0.31
CA ILE A 10 -0.20 -6.33 0.81
C ILE A 10 0.32 -7.46 1.68
N ARG A 11 1.61 -7.81 1.52
CA ARG A 11 2.31 -8.67 2.48
C ARG A 11 2.85 -7.82 3.62
N ALA A 12 2.28 -7.97 4.82
CA ALA A 12 2.92 -7.50 6.04
C ALA A 12 4.09 -8.43 6.39
N SER A 13 5.23 -7.85 6.80
CA SER A 13 6.39 -8.60 7.28
C SER A 13 6.51 -8.46 8.81
N GLY A 14 6.67 -9.57 9.53
CA GLY A 14 7.06 -9.54 10.94
C GLY A 14 8.55 -9.28 11.05
N GLY A 15 8.94 -8.10 11.53
CA GLY A 15 10.35 -7.74 11.66
C GLY A 15 10.60 -6.50 12.51
N THR A 16 11.52 -6.63 13.46
CA THR A 16 12.11 -5.54 14.25
C THR A 16 13.13 -4.79 13.36
N GLY A 17 12.64 -3.95 12.47
CA GLY A 17 13.48 -3.22 11.51
C GLY A 17 14.03 -1.92 12.08
N PHE A 18 15.28 -1.92 12.57
CA PHE A 18 16.09 -0.71 12.72
C PHE A 18 16.62 -0.29 11.34
N TYR A 19 16.27 0.90 10.87
CA TYR A 19 16.85 1.49 9.66
C TYR A 19 17.92 2.52 10.05
N LEU A 20 19.19 2.18 9.85
CA LEU A 20 20.30 3.14 9.83
C LEU A 20 20.51 3.60 8.38
N GLY A 21 20.22 4.86 8.09
CA GLY A 21 20.47 5.49 6.79
C GLY A 21 20.41 7.00 6.92
N VAL A 22 21.57 7.64 7.01
CA VAL A 22 21.77 9.07 7.25
C VAL A 22 22.01 9.79 5.92
N GLY A 23 21.42 10.98 5.74
CA GLY A 23 21.74 11.93 4.67
C GLY A 23 20.91 13.21 4.81
N PRO A 24 21.51 14.42 4.84
CA PRO A 24 20.96 15.58 5.53
C PRO A 24 20.13 16.49 4.62
N GLY A 25 18.92 16.81 5.06
CA GLY A 25 18.03 17.75 4.39
C GLY A 25 16.73 17.76 5.16
N GLU A 26 16.55 18.79 5.98
CA GLU A 26 15.45 19.01 6.91
C GLU A 26 14.07 18.60 6.35
N VAL A 27 13.64 17.38 6.67
CA VAL A 27 12.22 17.09 6.83
C VAL A 27 11.92 17.33 8.29
N SER A 28 11.46 18.55 8.56
CA SER A 28 10.91 18.97 9.84
C SER A 28 9.78 18.00 10.22
N ALA A 29 10.14 16.99 11.01
CA ALA A 29 9.26 16.00 11.59
C ALA A 29 8.57 16.61 12.83
N GLU A 30 7.89 17.73 12.65
CA GLU A 30 6.97 18.22 13.66
C GLU A 30 5.54 17.78 13.28
N ARG A 31 5.30 16.47 13.42
CA ARG A 31 3.94 15.99 13.67
C ARG A 31 3.89 15.55 15.12
N ALA A 32 3.51 16.50 15.97
CA ALA A 32 3.23 16.30 17.39
C ALA A 32 2.48 14.97 17.65
N PRO A 33 2.74 14.30 18.79
CA PRO A 33 2.02 13.10 19.16
C PRO A 33 0.54 13.45 19.26
N ARG A 34 -0.26 12.95 18.32
CA ARG A 34 -1.72 12.95 18.50
C ARG A 34 -1.96 12.14 19.77
N LYS A 35 -2.55 12.81 20.79
CA LYS A 35 -2.99 12.21 22.07
C LYS A 35 -3.36 10.74 21.83
N GLY A 36 -2.64 9.86 22.51
CA GLY A 36 -2.83 8.42 22.40
C GLY A 36 -4.30 8.09 22.55
N VAL A 37 -4.94 7.69 21.45
CA VAL A 37 -6.18 6.95 21.54
C VAL A 37 -5.77 5.60 22.10
N SER A 38 -6.12 5.35 23.36
CA SER A 38 -6.04 4.03 23.96
C SER A 38 -7.01 3.12 23.19
N VAL A 39 -6.51 2.44 22.17
CA VAL A 39 -7.25 1.38 21.52
C VAL A 39 -7.11 0.16 22.41
N ALA A 40 -8.00 0.05 23.42
CA ALA A 40 -8.18 -1.19 24.15
C ALA A 40 -8.28 -2.34 23.14
N GLY A 41 -7.57 -3.44 23.42
CA GLY A 41 -7.10 -4.43 22.44
C GLY A 41 -8.15 -4.84 21.42
N VAL A 42 -7.98 -4.38 20.18
CA VAL A 42 -8.74 -4.89 19.01
C VAL A 42 -8.64 -6.42 18.92
N LEU A 43 -7.59 -7.02 19.47
CA LEU A 43 -7.38 -8.47 19.51
C LEU A 43 -8.02 -9.17 20.72
N ASP A 44 -8.40 -8.47 21.79
CA ASP A 44 -8.90 -9.10 23.02
C ASP A 44 -10.30 -9.67 22.79
N GLY A 45 -10.36 -10.98 22.50
CA GLY A 45 -11.59 -11.71 22.22
C GLY A 45 -11.99 -11.76 20.74
N ALA A 46 -11.21 -11.15 19.84
CA ALA A 46 -11.43 -11.27 18.41
C ALA A 46 -11.00 -12.65 17.89
N ARG A 47 -11.85 -13.30 17.10
CA ARG A 47 -11.48 -14.56 16.45
C ARG A 47 -10.52 -14.25 15.28
N PRO A 48 -9.54 -15.13 14.99
CA PRO A 48 -8.52 -14.88 13.97
C PRO A 48 -9.05 -14.37 12.62
N TRP A 49 -10.20 -14.87 12.16
CA TRP A 49 -10.80 -14.44 10.89
C TRP A 49 -11.46 -13.05 10.92
N GLN A 50 -11.90 -12.58 12.09
CA GLN A 50 -12.50 -11.24 12.22
C GLN A 50 -11.48 -10.13 12.01
N ILE A 51 -10.21 -10.44 12.28
CA ILE A 51 -9.05 -9.55 12.10
C ILE A 51 -8.68 -9.41 10.61
N LEU A 52 -9.08 -10.37 9.76
CA LEU A 52 -8.73 -10.36 8.33
C LEU A 52 -9.46 -9.27 7.54
N ASP A 53 -10.70 -8.94 7.88
CA ASP A 53 -11.45 -7.87 7.20
C ASP A 53 -10.76 -6.50 7.33
N PRO A 54 -10.45 -5.98 8.54
CA PRO A 54 -9.77 -4.70 8.65
C PRO A 54 -8.37 -4.72 8.04
N LEU A 55 -7.61 -5.83 8.13
CA LEU A 55 -6.30 -5.94 7.47
C LEU A 55 -6.41 -5.95 5.95
N GLY A 56 -7.41 -6.64 5.39
CA GLY A 56 -7.63 -6.74 3.94
C GLY A 56 -8.00 -5.42 3.28
N ARG A 57 -8.48 -4.44 4.06
CA ARG A 57 -8.76 -3.07 3.59
C ARG A 57 -7.49 -2.23 3.44
N ILE A 58 -6.35 -2.67 3.96
CA ILE A 58 -5.05 -2.10 3.62
C ILE A 58 -4.62 -2.72 2.30
N MET A 59 -4.65 -1.93 1.22
CA MET A 59 -4.48 -2.42 -0.15
C MET A 59 -3.34 -1.71 -0.85
N LEU A 60 -2.67 -2.43 -1.76
CA LEU A 60 -1.75 -1.82 -2.70
C LEU A 60 -2.56 -1.41 -3.93
N VAL A 61 -2.65 -0.11 -4.16
CA VAL A 61 -3.39 0.50 -5.25
C VAL A 61 -2.43 0.98 -6.33
N GLU A 62 -2.60 0.51 -7.55
CA GLU A 62 -1.87 1.00 -8.72
C GLU A 62 -2.68 2.05 -9.46
N VAL A 63 -2.16 3.27 -9.54
CA VAL A 63 -2.75 4.36 -10.31
C VAL A 63 -2.02 4.52 -11.62
N TRP A 64 -2.76 4.40 -12.73
CA TRP A 64 -2.21 4.43 -14.08
C TRP A 64 -2.49 5.74 -14.82
N PHE A 65 -1.45 6.26 -15.48
CA PHE A 65 -1.49 7.49 -16.27
C PHE A 65 -0.86 7.26 -17.65
N GLU A 66 -1.39 7.93 -18.67
CA GLU A 66 -0.67 8.08 -19.95
C GLU A 66 0.16 9.35 -19.92
N LEU A 67 1.42 9.26 -20.34
CA LEU A 67 2.30 10.41 -20.57
C LEU A 67 2.08 10.97 -21.97
N LYS A 68 2.52 12.22 -22.19
CA LYS A 68 2.41 12.91 -23.49
C LYS A 68 3.12 12.16 -24.62
N ASP A 69 4.23 11.51 -24.32
CA ASP A 69 5.01 10.75 -25.29
C ASP A 69 4.38 9.36 -25.58
N GLY A 70 3.21 9.09 -24.98
CA GLY A 70 2.39 7.90 -25.09
C GLY A 70 2.94 6.67 -24.36
N CYS A 71 3.97 6.84 -23.53
CA CYS A 71 4.33 5.87 -22.50
C CYS A 71 3.27 5.85 -21.39
N SER A 72 3.22 4.78 -20.59
CA SER A 72 2.31 4.70 -19.44
C SER A 72 3.10 4.72 -18.12
N MET A 73 2.55 5.38 -17.10
CA MET A 73 3.12 5.44 -15.75
C MET A 73 2.23 4.70 -14.77
N CYS A 74 2.82 3.89 -13.89
CA CYS A 74 2.15 3.28 -12.75
C CYS A 74 2.72 3.85 -11.45
N LEU A 75 1.83 4.35 -10.60
CA LEU A 75 2.14 4.75 -9.22
C LEU A 75 1.49 3.75 -8.27
N PRO A 76 2.21 2.71 -7.82
CA PRO A 76 1.74 1.84 -6.75
C PRO A 76 1.76 2.62 -5.42
N ARG A 77 0.67 2.54 -4.64
CA ARG A 77 0.43 3.24 -3.36
C ARG A 77 -0.29 2.33 -2.37
N ILE A 78 0.29 2.13 -1.19
CA ILE A 78 -0.38 1.46 -0.08
C ILE A 78 -1.43 2.43 0.45
N THR A 79 -2.66 1.96 0.69
CA THR A 79 -3.69 2.78 1.32
C THR A 79 -3.26 3.15 2.74
N GLN A 80 -3.54 4.39 3.12
CA GLN A 80 -3.25 4.85 4.48
C GLN A 80 -4.14 4.07 5.46
N PRO A 81 -3.58 3.36 6.46
CA PRO A 81 -4.41 2.63 7.39
C PRO A 81 -5.22 3.56 8.29
N GLU A 82 -6.43 3.13 8.62
CA GLU A 82 -7.29 3.73 9.62
C GLU A 82 -6.72 3.54 11.04
N PRO A 83 -7.12 4.34 12.04
CA PRO A 83 -6.60 4.20 13.40
C PRO A 83 -6.74 2.79 14.01
N ALA A 84 -7.86 2.11 13.75
CA ALA A 84 -8.08 0.74 14.22
C ALA A 84 -7.11 -0.26 13.56
N GLN A 85 -6.80 -0.07 12.27
CA GLN A 85 -5.84 -0.89 11.54
C GLN A 85 -4.41 -0.63 12.02
N TRP A 86 -4.05 0.60 12.36
CA TRP A 86 -2.76 0.92 12.98
C TRP A 86 -2.59 0.24 14.34
N ALA A 87 -3.62 0.30 15.18
CA ALA A 87 -3.60 -0.38 16.47
C ALA A 87 -3.46 -1.90 16.32
N LEU A 88 -4.10 -2.47 15.29
CA LEU A 88 -4.01 -3.89 14.98
C LEU A 88 -2.61 -4.29 14.51
N LEU A 89 -2.01 -3.53 13.60
CA LEU A 89 -0.63 -3.74 13.15
C LEU A 89 0.36 -3.65 14.31
N ALA A 90 0.20 -2.66 15.20
CA ALA A 90 1.04 -2.48 16.38
C ALA A 90 0.92 -3.67 17.35
N GLN A 91 -0.31 -4.15 17.62
CA GLN A 91 -0.54 -5.32 18.47
C GLN A 91 0.05 -6.61 17.86
N LEU A 92 0.02 -6.75 16.53
CA LEU A 92 0.63 -7.88 15.82
C LEU A 92 2.16 -7.76 15.65
N GLY A 93 2.75 -6.62 16.04
CA GLY A 93 4.17 -6.35 15.80
C GLY A 93 4.53 -6.26 14.31
N TRP A 94 3.56 -5.89 13.47
CA TRP A 94 3.73 -5.80 12.02
C TRP A 94 3.92 -4.36 11.58
N ASN A 95 4.77 -4.18 10.57
CA ASN A 95 4.93 -2.92 9.87
C ASN A 95 4.47 -3.08 8.42
N LEU A 96 3.99 -1.99 7.85
CA LEU A 96 3.75 -1.96 6.41
C LEU A 96 5.08 -2.01 5.66
N PRO A 97 5.12 -2.70 4.51
CA PRO A 97 6.31 -2.70 3.68
C PRO A 97 6.59 -1.30 3.14
N GLN A 98 7.83 -1.08 2.72
CA GLN A 98 8.20 0.17 2.05
C GLN A 98 7.34 0.38 0.80
N GLN A 99 6.92 1.63 0.59
CA GLN A 99 6.19 2.03 -0.60
C GLN A 99 7.05 1.74 -1.85
N PRO A 100 6.61 0.87 -2.79
CA PRO A 100 7.34 0.64 -4.03
C PRO A 100 7.53 1.93 -4.84
N PRO A 101 8.64 2.05 -5.59
CA PRO A 101 8.88 3.20 -6.45
C PRO A 101 7.89 3.25 -7.63
N PRO A 102 7.63 4.44 -8.19
CA PRO A 102 6.91 4.60 -9.45
C PRO A 102 7.58 3.83 -10.60
N ARG A 103 6.78 3.33 -11.54
CA ARG A 103 7.23 2.60 -12.73
C ARG A 103 6.77 3.30 -14.00
N VAL A 104 7.62 3.33 -15.03
CA VAL A 104 7.29 3.83 -16.37
C VAL A 104 7.41 2.69 -17.36
N TYR A 105 6.41 2.54 -18.23
CA TYR A 105 6.32 1.50 -19.24
C TYR A 105 6.36 2.13 -20.64
N ALA A 106 7.23 1.59 -21.50
CA ALA A 106 7.23 1.94 -22.91
C ALA A 106 5.95 1.42 -23.60
N LYS A 107 5.58 2.07 -24.71
CA LYS A 107 4.38 1.79 -25.50
C LYS A 107 4.16 0.29 -25.82
N ASP A 108 5.24 -0.46 -26.04
CA ASP A 108 5.17 -1.83 -26.55
C ASP A 108 4.84 -2.88 -25.46
N LEU A 109 4.76 -2.50 -24.18
CA LEU A 109 4.52 -3.44 -23.08
C LEU A 109 3.03 -3.64 -22.70
N MET A 110 2.08 -2.91 -23.32
CA MET A 110 0.64 -3.03 -23.01
C MET A 110 -0.15 -3.97 -23.94
N THR A 111 0.44 -4.44 -25.04
CA THR A 111 -0.29 -5.24 -26.04
C THR A 111 -0.70 -6.63 -25.51
N GLU A 112 -0.01 -7.19 -24.51
CA GLU A 112 -0.20 -8.59 -24.12
C GLU A 112 -1.48 -8.88 -23.31
N ASN A 113 -2.09 -7.89 -22.65
CA ASN A 113 -3.30 -8.10 -21.83
C ASN A 113 -4.63 -7.82 -22.55
N SER A 114 -4.58 -7.28 -23.76
CA SER A 114 -5.79 -6.89 -24.52
C SER A 114 -6.25 -7.99 -25.49
N ASP A 115 -5.32 -8.84 -25.94
CA ASP A 115 -5.59 -9.84 -26.97
C ASP A 115 -6.09 -11.18 -26.41
N ALA A 116 -5.87 -11.47 -25.13
CA ALA A 116 -6.33 -12.70 -24.48
C ALA A 116 -7.86 -12.75 -24.25
N ALA A 117 -8.57 -11.62 -24.39
CA ALA A 117 -10.01 -11.53 -24.16
C ALA A 117 -10.88 -11.82 -25.41
N LYS A 118 -10.29 -12.11 -26.58
CA LYS A 118 -11.03 -12.17 -27.85
C LYS A 118 -11.17 -13.56 -28.50
N THR A 119 -10.83 -14.66 -27.84
CA THR A 119 -10.93 -16.01 -28.45
C THR A 119 -11.77 -16.99 -27.63
N LYS A 120 -13.09 -16.75 -27.58
CA LYS A 120 -14.11 -17.81 -27.53
C LYS A 120 -15.31 -17.35 -28.36
N GLY A 121 -15.29 -17.71 -29.64
CA GLY A 121 -16.47 -17.79 -30.49
C GLY A 121 -16.99 -19.23 -30.50
#